data_AF-A0A1C2AGP7-F1
#
_entry.id   AF-A0A1C2AGP7-F1
#
_cell.length_a   1.000
_cell.length_b   1.000
_cell.length_c   1.000
_cell.angle_alpha   90.00
_cell.angle_beta   90.00
_cell.angle_gamma   90.00
#
_symmetry.space_group_name_H-M   'P 1'
#
loop_
_entity.id
_entity.type
_entity.pdbx_description
1 polymer ?
#
loop_
_entity_poly.entity_id
_entity_poly.type
_entity_poly.pdbx_seq_one_letter_code
_entity_poly.pdbx_strand_id
1 'polypeptide(L)'
;MSFKKYLWKCRLLVINTPNYSHPDYKRSKDLYQKEIKGFHKRYIKLVTKLDKSKEFKVTLIGFDGTKKIELDKIYTKKIFGIVDKMPMNKLIKDKKFKPLNLSLFSDYKPETTLKGLGFKDKEKALFTVSAIKKRPIKYQVNVIATMLGRAKNHPNKTKDMNNAIIVFKKWMENYKANKK
;
A
#
# COMPACT_ATOMS: atom_id res chain seq x y z
N MET A 1 -5.96 -19.98 13.31
CA MET A 1 -5.55 -18.57 13.14
C MET A 1 -6.67 -17.67 13.65
N SER A 2 -6.42 -16.86 14.68
CA SER A 2 -7.42 -15.93 15.23
C SER A 2 -7.38 -14.60 14.47
N PHE A 3 -8.55 -14.12 14.03
CA PHE A 3 -8.67 -12.84 13.29
C PHE A 3 -8.87 -11.62 14.22
N LYS A 4 -8.78 -11.81 15.55
CA LYS A 4 -9.03 -10.76 16.56
C LYS A 4 -8.24 -9.47 16.31
N LYS A 5 -6.99 -9.56 15.84
CA LYS A 5 -6.14 -8.38 15.58
C LYS A 5 -6.65 -7.44 14.50
N TYR A 6 -7.58 -7.89 13.66
CA TYR A 6 -8.15 -7.11 12.55
C TYR A 6 -9.55 -6.55 12.83
N LEU A 7 -10.18 -6.98 13.94
CA LEU A 7 -11.48 -6.46 14.35
C LEU A 7 -11.42 -4.95 14.49
N TRP A 8 -12.43 -4.28 13.95
CA TRP A 8 -12.55 -2.82 13.92
C TRP A 8 -11.34 -2.09 13.30
N LYS A 9 -10.48 -2.79 12.55
CA LYS A 9 -9.35 -2.20 11.82
C LYS A 9 -9.52 -2.34 10.32
N CYS A 10 -9.86 -3.53 9.83
CA CYS A 10 -10.14 -3.77 8.42
C CYS A 10 -11.09 -4.96 8.25
N ARG A 11 -11.76 -5.02 7.09
CA ARG A 11 -12.47 -6.22 6.64
C ARG A 11 -11.45 -7.23 6.13
N LEU A 12 -11.81 -8.51 6.14
CA LEU A 12 -10.94 -9.57 5.65
C LEU A 12 -11.55 -10.27 4.45
N LEU A 13 -10.71 -10.53 3.46
CA LEU A 13 -10.99 -11.52 2.42
C LEU A 13 -10.10 -12.73 2.73
N VAL A 14 -10.70 -13.77 3.31
CA VAL A 14 -9.99 -14.97 3.74
C VAL A 14 -10.04 -15.99 2.61
N ILE A 15 -8.88 -16.36 2.08
CA ILE A 15 -8.74 -17.50 1.19
C ILE A 15 -8.41 -18.72 2.04
N ASN A 16 -9.34 -19.67 2.11
CA ASN A 16 -9.10 -21.01 2.64
C ASN A 16 -8.62 -21.88 1.47
N THR A 17 -7.46 -22.51 1.60
CA THR A 17 -6.89 -23.35 0.54
C THR A 17 -6.22 -24.57 1.14
N PRO A 18 -6.27 -25.75 0.48
CA PRO A 18 -5.56 -26.94 0.95
C PRO A 18 -4.05 -26.82 0.81
N ASN A 19 -3.58 -26.08 -0.20
CA ASN A 19 -2.16 -25.82 -0.46
C ASN A 19 -1.95 -24.53 -1.26
N TYR A 20 -0.71 -24.05 -1.33
CA TYR A 20 -0.34 -22.83 -2.09
C TYR A 20 -0.20 -23.07 -3.60
N SER A 21 -0.14 -24.32 -4.03
CA SER A 21 -0.09 -24.68 -5.45
C SER A 21 -1.47 -24.71 -6.10
N HIS A 22 -2.56 -24.67 -5.31
CA HIS A 22 -3.94 -24.76 -5.78
C HIS A 22 -4.24 -23.69 -6.85
N PRO A 23 -4.78 -24.07 -8.03
CA PRO A 23 -5.02 -23.14 -9.12
C PRO A 23 -5.87 -21.92 -8.71
N ASP A 24 -6.96 -22.15 -7.97
CA ASP A 24 -7.83 -21.05 -7.51
C ASP A 24 -7.18 -20.13 -6.48
N TYR A 25 -6.23 -20.64 -5.69
CA TYR A 25 -5.45 -19.81 -4.79
C TYR A 25 -4.58 -18.84 -5.58
N LYS A 26 -3.84 -19.34 -6.59
CA LYS A 26 -3.01 -18.51 -7.47
C LYS A 26 -3.86 -17.47 -8.20
N ARG A 27 -4.92 -17.91 -8.89
CA ARG A 27 -5.86 -17.01 -9.58
C ARG A 27 -6.44 -15.93 -8.67
N SER A 28 -6.82 -16.30 -7.45
CA SER A 28 -7.36 -15.36 -6.47
C SER A 28 -6.32 -14.35 -5.96
N LYS A 29 -5.08 -14.78 -5.73
CA LYS A 29 -3.98 -13.88 -5.36
C LYS A 29 -3.69 -12.88 -6.47
N ASP A 30 -3.62 -13.35 -7.72
CA ASP A 30 -3.35 -12.50 -8.88
C ASP A 30 -4.47 -11.49 -9.09
N LEU A 31 -5.73 -11.92 -9.00
CA LEU A 31 -6.89 -11.02 -9.12
C LEU A 31 -6.91 -9.97 -8.00
N TYR A 32 -6.64 -10.38 -6.76
CA TYR A 32 -6.54 -9.44 -5.64
C TYR A 32 -5.44 -8.41 -5.89
N GLN A 33 -4.26 -8.84 -6.37
CA GLN A 33 -3.14 -7.94 -6.64
C GLN A 33 -3.45 -6.98 -7.79
N LYS A 34 -4.08 -7.45 -8.87
CA LYS A 34 -4.51 -6.63 -10.01
C LYS A 34 -5.50 -5.54 -9.58
N GLU A 35 -6.42 -5.86 -8.67
CA GLU A 35 -7.49 -4.98 -8.22
C GLU A 35 -7.25 -4.41 -6.80
N ILE A 36 -6.00 -4.46 -6.31
CA ILE A 36 -5.64 -4.19 -4.92
C ILE A 36 -6.11 -2.80 -4.44
N LYS A 37 -6.06 -1.81 -5.34
CA LYS A 37 -6.55 -0.45 -5.05
C LYS A 37 -8.04 -0.43 -4.73
N GLY A 38 -8.84 -1.25 -5.42
CA GLY A 38 -10.28 -1.38 -5.18
C GLY A 38 -10.59 -2.02 -3.83
N PHE A 39 -9.81 -3.04 -3.44
CA PHE A 39 -9.91 -3.68 -2.13
C PHE A 39 -9.49 -2.74 -1.00
N HIS A 40 -8.38 -2.03 -1.16
CA HIS A 40 -7.85 -1.12 -0.13
C HIS A 40 -8.73 0.11 0.09
N LYS A 41 -9.35 0.65 -0.97
CA LYS A 41 -10.38 1.71 -0.84
C LYS A 41 -11.57 1.29 0.03
N ARG A 42 -11.85 -0.01 0.10
CA ARG A 42 -12.92 -0.62 0.90
C ARG A 42 -12.43 -1.24 2.20
N TYR A 43 -11.17 -1.01 2.55
CA TYR A 43 -10.52 -1.52 3.75
C TYR A 43 -10.58 -3.05 3.84
N ILE A 44 -10.46 -3.74 2.71
CA ILE A 44 -10.45 -5.20 2.64
C ILE A 44 -9.01 -5.66 2.54
N LYS A 45 -8.57 -6.51 3.48
CA LYS A 45 -7.24 -7.12 3.51
C LYS A 45 -7.34 -8.60 3.17
N LEU A 46 -6.48 -9.06 2.26
CA LEU A 46 -6.35 -10.48 1.96
C LEU A 46 -5.63 -11.23 3.10
N VAL A 47 -6.18 -12.37 3.51
CA VAL A 47 -5.55 -13.30 4.45
C VAL A 47 -5.67 -14.71 3.90
N THR A 48 -4.62 -15.50 4.03
CA THR A 48 -4.64 -16.91 3.63
C THR A 48 -4.70 -17.80 4.86
N LYS A 49 -5.60 -18.78 4.83
CA LYS A 49 -5.69 -19.85 5.81
C LYS A 49 -5.44 -21.16 5.10
N LEU A 50 -4.35 -21.83 5.47
CA LEU A 50 -4.04 -23.16 5.00
C LEU A 50 -4.86 -24.18 5.79
N ASP A 51 -5.61 -25.02 5.09
CA ASP A 51 -6.39 -26.10 5.68
C ASP A 51 -6.44 -27.28 4.72
N LYS A 52 -5.55 -28.25 4.91
CA LYS A 52 -5.37 -29.41 4.01
C LYS A 52 -6.64 -30.28 3.89
N SER A 53 -7.54 -30.20 4.87
CA SER A 53 -8.75 -31.02 4.94
C SER A 53 -9.94 -30.41 4.18
N LYS A 54 -9.83 -29.14 3.77
CA LYS A 54 -10.96 -28.40 3.19
C LYS A 54 -10.69 -28.00 1.75
N GLU A 55 -11.78 -27.97 1.00
CA GLU A 55 -11.81 -27.40 -0.33
C GLU A 55 -11.51 -25.90 -0.32
N PHE A 56 -11.10 -25.42 -1.49
CA PHE A 56 -10.86 -24.01 -1.70
C PHE A 56 -12.13 -23.18 -1.49
N LYS A 57 -12.05 -22.17 -0.63
CA LYS A 57 -13.17 -21.27 -0.35
C LYS A 57 -12.71 -19.86 -0.03
N VAL A 58 -13.47 -18.86 -0.48
CA VAL A 58 -13.23 -17.45 -0.19
C VAL A 58 -14.32 -16.93 0.74
N THR A 59 -13.92 -16.34 1.87
CA THR A 59 -14.85 -15.77 2.84
C THR A 59 -14.61 -14.27 3.03
N LEU A 60 -15.66 -13.46 2.90
CA LEU A 60 -15.62 -12.05 3.29
C LEU A 60 -16.05 -11.92 4.75
N ILE A 61 -15.23 -11.27 5.56
CA ILE A 61 -15.48 -11.00 6.97
C ILE A 61 -15.55 -9.47 7.18
N GLY A 62 -16.56 -9.03 7.93
CA GLY A 62 -16.78 -7.63 8.28
C GLY A 62 -15.77 -7.08 9.30
N PHE A 63 -15.92 -5.80 9.65
CA PHE A 63 -15.13 -5.17 10.72
C PHE A 63 -15.40 -5.79 12.09
N ASP A 64 -16.64 -6.22 12.31
CA ASP A 64 -17.14 -6.89 13.51
C ASP A 64 -16.66 -8.35 13.65
N GLY A 65 -15.97 -8.89 12.63
CA GLY A 65 -15.54 -10.29 12.61
C GLY A 65 -16.61 -11.26 12.13
N THR A 66 -17.80 -10.78 11.78
CA THR A 66 -18.88 -11.65 11.28
C THR A 66 -18.66 -12.00 9.81
N LYS A 67 -18.95 -13.26 9.45
CA LYS A 67 -18.93 -13.73 8.06
C LYS A 67 -20.07 -13.07 7.29
N LYS A 68 -19.74 -12.42 6.17
CA LYS A 68 -20.71 -11.68 5.33
C LYS A 68 -21.11 -12.48 4.09
N ILE A 69 -20.16 -13.18 3.47
CA ILE A 69 -20.42 -14.09 2.36
C ILE A 69 -19.30 -15.14 2.24
N GLU A 70 -19.65 -16.31 1.72
CA GLU A 70 -18.70 -17.35 1.29
C GLU A 70 -18.91 -17.62 -0.20
N LEU A 71 -17.81 -17.82 -0.92
CA LEU A 71 -17.75 -17.91 -2.37
C LEU A 71 -16.75 -19.01 -2.76
N ASP A 72 -16.97 -19.60 -3.93
CA ASP A 72 -16.04 -20.54 -4.59
C ASP A 72 -14.79 -19.81 -5.12
N LYS A 73 -14.91 -18.54 -5.49
CA LYS A 73 -13.79 -17.70 -5.97
C LYS A 73 -14.01 -16.21 -5.67
N ILE A 74 -13.02 -15.38 -5.99
CA ILE A 74 -13.12 -13.93 -5.85
C ILE A 74 -13.94 -13.35 -7.02
N TYR A 75 -15.09 -12.77 -6.70
CA TYR A 75 -15.88 -11.94 -7.61
C TYR A 75 -15.85 -10.48 -7.15
N THR A 76 -14.95 -9.67 -7.73
CA THR A 76 -14.69 -8.29 -7.30
C THR A 76 -15.94 -7.42 -7.28
N LYS A 77 -16.73 -7.41 -8.36
CA LYS A 77 -17.98 -6.64 -8.45
C LYS A 77 -18.97 -7.01 -7.35
N LYS A 78 -19.16 -8.31 -7.08
CA LYS A 78 -20.07 -8.81 -6.04
C LYS A 78 -19.59 -8.40 -4.65
N ILE A 79 -18.31 -8.62 -4.35
CA ILE A 79 -17.70 -8.26 -3.07
C ILE A 79 -17.80 -6.75 -2.83
N PHE A 80 -17.47 -5.94 -3.83
CA PHE A 80 -17.53 -4.49 -3.75
C PHE A 80 -18.97 -4.00 -3.55
N GLY A 81 -19.93 -4.54 -4.30
CA GLY A 81 -21.34 -4.21 -4.14
C GLY A 81 -21.89 -4.52 -2.73
N ILE A 82 -21.51 -5.67 -2.16
CA ILE A 82 -21.89 -6.02 -0.78
C ILE A 82 -21.27 -5.04 0.22
N VAL A 83 -19.97 -4.76 0.09
CA VAL A 83 -19.27 -3.85 1.01
C VAL A 83 -19.79 -2.42 0.90
N ASP A 84 -20.05 -1.93 -0.31
CA ASP A 84 -20.50 -0.57 -0.58
C ASP A 84 -21.85 -0.27 0.07
N LYS A 85 -22.73 -1.28 0.17
CA LYS A 85 -24.04 -1.20 0.84
C LYS A 85 -23.97 -1.33 2.37
N MET A 86 -22.81 -1.64 2.96
CA MET A 86 -22.71 -1.78 4.43
C MET A 86 -22.81 -0.43 5.15
N PRO A 87 -23.49 -0.37 6.32
CA PRO A 87 -23.67 0.87 7.07
C PRO A 87 -22.34 1.48 7.53
N MET A 88 -21.33 0.64 7.79
CA MET A 88 -20.01 1.11 8.24
C MET A 88 -19.33 2.05 7.24
N ASN A 89 -19.66 1.95 5.94
CA ASN A 89 -19.12 2.88 4.96
C ASN A 89 -19.62 4.31 5.14
N LYS A 90 -20.84 4.49 5.64
CA LYS A 90 -21.37 5.81 5.97
C LYS A 90 -20.57 6.43 7.12
N LEU A 91 -20.32 5.66 8.19
CA LEU A 91 -19.52 6.11 9.33
C LEU A 91 -18.08 6.50 8.95
N ILE A 92 -17.49 5.81 7.98
CA ILE A 92 -16.16 6.16 7.44
C ILE A 92 -16.21 7.48 6.67
N LYS A 93 -17.22 7.67 5.80
CA LYS A 93 -17.41 8.91 5.04
C LYS A 93 -17.65 10.11 5.95
N ASP A 94 -18.43 9.92 7.01
CA ASP A 94 -18.72 10.93 8.03
C ASP A 94 -17.53 11.17 8.99
N LYS A 95 -16.38 10.50 8.76
CA LYS A 95 -15.16 10.55 9.59
C LYS A 95 -15.35 10.12 11.05
N LYS A 96 -16.49 9.49 11.38
CA LYS A 96 -16.81 8.95 12.72
C LYS A 96 -16.05 7.68 13.04
N PHE A 97 -15.52 6.99 12.02
CA PHE A 97 -14.70 5.80 12.16
C PHE A 97 -13.49 5.87 11.22
N LYS A 98 -12.29 5.55 11.74
CA LYS A 98 -11.03 5.58 10.99
C LYS A 98 -10.42 4.18 10.91
N PRO A 99 -10.63 3.45 9.79
CA PRO A 99 -10.04 2.14 9.61
C PRO A 99 -8.52 2.19 9.37
N LEU A 100 -7.87 1.03 9.44
CA LEU A 100 -6.47 0.86 9.08
C LEU A 100 -6.21 1.27 7.62
N ASN A 101 -5.22 2.14 7.41
CA ASN A 101 -4.80 2.56 6.08
C ASN A 101 -3.98 1.45 5.39
N LEU A 102 -4.64 0.63 4.56
CA LEU A 102 -4.00 -0.42 3.78
C LEU A 102 -3.16 0.12 2.61
N SER A 103 -3.33 1.38 2.21
CA SER A 103 -2.64 1.96 1.06
C SER A 103 -1.20 2.40 1.36
N LEU A 104 -0.84 2.60 2.64
CA LEU A 104 0.41 3.25 3.03
C LEU A 104 1.67 2.58 2.45
N PHE A 105 1.66 1.26 2.36
CA PHE A 105 2.79 0.46 1.86
C PHE A 105 2.49 -0.21 0.51
N SER A 106 1.41 0.20 -0.16
CA SER A 106 0.97 -0.44 -1.41
C SER A 106 1.43 0.35 -2.63
N ASP A 107 2.18 -0.31 -3.51
CA ASP A 107 2.47 0.23 -4.84
C ASP A 107 1.36 -0.17 -5.82
N TYR A 108 0.48 0.78 -6.12
CA TYR A 108 -0.62 0.58 -7.06
C TYR A 108 -0.22 0.71 -8.53
N LYS A 109 1.00 1.16 -8.83
CA LYS A 109 1.46 1.36 -10.21
C LYS A 109 2.92 0.90 -10.37
N PRO A 110 3.22 -0.38 -10.10
CA PRO A 110 4.59 -0.91 -10.07
C PRO A 110 5.34 -0.70 -11.40
N GLU A 111 4.62 -0.74 -12.53
CA GLU A 111 5.16 -0.48 -13.88
C GLU A 111 5.82 0.90 -14.00
N THR A 112 5.29 1.89 -13.28
CA THR A 112 5.73 3.29 -13.38
C THR A 112 6.50 3.76 -12.16
N THR A 113 6.53 2.99 -11.08
CA THR A 113 7.16 3.37 -9.82
C THR A 113 8.68 3.29 -9.96
N LEU A 114 9.37 4.41 -9.68
CA LEU A 114 10.83 4.43 -9.63
C LEU A 114 11.32 3.72 -8.37
N LYS A 115 12.04 2.62 -8.55
CA LYS A 115 12.64 1.85 -7.45
C LYS A 115 14.02 2.39 -7.11
N GLY A 116 14.42 2.18 -5.85
CA GLY A 116 15.78 2.47 -5.42
C GLY A 116 16.11 3.95 -5.23
N LEU A 117 15.13 4.84 -5.07
CA LEU A 117 15.40 6.21 -4.61
C LEU A 117 15.85 6.19 -3.13
N GLY A 118 16.69 7.14 -2.70
CA GLY A 118 17.16 7.16 -1.32
C GLY A 118 18.09 8.31 -0.96
N PHE A 119 18.55 8.29 0.29
CA PHE A 119 19.32 9.38 0.92
C PHE A 119 20.45 8.88 1.82
N LYS A 120 20.86 7.60 1.69
CA LYS A 120 21.86 6.99 2.57
C LYS A 120 23.24 7.68 2.48
N ASP A 121 23.62 8.14 1.30
CA ASP A 121 24.90 8.77 0.99
C ASP A 121 24.79 9.72 -0.21
N LYS A 122 25.90 10.41 -0.54
CA LYS A 122 25.99 11.36 -1.65
C LYS A 122 25.64 10.72 -2.99
N GLU A 123 26.19 9.55 -3.28
CA GLU A 123 25.99 8.85 -4.54
C GLU A 123 24.52 8.49 -4.74
N LYS A 124 23.86 8.02 -3.68
CA LYS A 124 22.45 7.68 -3.71
C LYS A 124 21.56 8.91 -3.88
N ALA A 125 21.95 10.04 -3.31
CA ALA A 125 21.26 11.30 -3.53
C ALA A 125 21.38 11.77 -4.99
N LEU A 126 22.59 11.68 -5.58
CA LEU A 126 22.82 12.01 -7.00
C LEU A 126 22.03 11.08 -7.93
N PHE A 127 22.04 9.77 -7.66
CA PHE A 127 21.21 8.80 -8.37
C PHE A 127 19.73 9.18 -8.29
N THR A 128 19.24 9.55 -7.10
CA THR A 128 17.84 9.95 -6.89
C THR A 128 17.47 11.17 -7.71
N VAL A 129 18.32 12.21 -7.73
CA VAL A 129 18.12 13.42 -8.53
C VAL A 129 18.10 13.08 -10.03
N SER A 130 19.01 12.23 -10.49
CA SER A 130 19.09 11.80 -11.89
C SER A 130 17.85 11.00 -12.31
N ALA A 131 17.44 10.03 -11.49
CA ALA A 131 16.32 9.12 -11.77
C ALA A 131 14.97 9.86 -11.92
N ILE A 132 14.79 10.98 -11.20
CA ILE A 132 13.56 11.76 -11.26
C ILE A 132 13.59 12.89 -12.31
N LYS A 133 14.72 13.14 -12.98
CA LYS A 133 14.92 14.30 -13.88
C LYS A 133 13.87 14.41 -15.00
N LYS A 134 13.37 13.27 -15.49
CA LYS A 134 12.33 13.21 -16.55
C LYS A 134 10.89 13.29 -16.03
N ARG A 135 10.68 13.37 -14.70
CA ARG A 135 9.35 13.45 -14.09
C ARG A 135 8.85 14.90 -14.04
N PRO A 136 7.53 15.14 -13.92
CA PRO A 136 7.01 16.49 -13.74
C PRO A 136 7.68 17.21 -12.56
N ILE A 137 7.96 18.51 -12.69
CA ILE A 137 8.73 19.26 -11.70
C ILE A 137 8.13 19.17 -10.28
N LYS A 138 6.80 19.21 -10.16
CA LYS A 138 6.09 19.01 -8.89
C LYS A 138 6.42 17.67 -8.23
N TYR A 139 6.51 16.60 -9.02
CA TYR A 139 6.92 15.29 -8.53
C TYR A 139 8.38 15.32 -8.06
N GLN A 140 9.28 15.94 -8.83
CA GLN A 140 10.68 16.05 -8.45
C GLN A 140 10.84 16.76 -7.09
N VAL A 141 10.20 17.93 -6.93
CA VAL A 141 10.20 18.70 -5.69
C VAL A 141 9.67 17.87 -4.52
N ASN A 142 8.56 17.15 -4.69
CA ASN A 142 7.99 16.31 -3.64
C ASN A 142 8.94 15.20 -3.20
N VAL A 143 9.61 14.52 -4.14
CA VAL A 143 10.59 13.48 -3.84
C VAL A 143 11.77 14.08 -3.09
N ILE A 144 12.35 15.17 -3.61
CA ILE A 144 13.53 15.80 -3.00
C ILE A 144 13.21 16.33 -1.61
N ALA A 145 12.07 17.01 -1.41
CA ALA A 145 11.62 17.47 -0.11
C ALA A 145 11.44 16.31 0.88
N THR A 146 10.86 15.20 0.44
CA THR A 146 10.69 13.99 1.26
C THR A 146 12.04 13.39 1.67
N MET A 147 12.97 13.20 0.72
CA MET A 147 14.29 12.63 1.00
C MET A 147 15.12 13.55 1.90
N LEU A 148 15.06 14.86 1.66
CA LEU A 148 15.72 15.86 2.50
C LEU A 148 15.19 15.84 3.94
N GLY A 149 13.87 15.79 4.12
CA GLY A 149 13.25 15.71 5.45
C GLY A 149 13.65 14.43 6.19
N ARG A 150 13.61 13.27 5.50
CA ARG A 150 14.00 11.98 6.07
C ARG A 150 15.48 11.93 6.44
N ALA A 151 16.36 12.46 5.60
CA ALA A 151 17.80 12.51 5.87
C ALA A 151 18.13 13.44 7.06
N LYS A 152 17.44 14.58 7.16
CA LYS A 152 17.63 15.53 8.27
C LYS A 152 17.19 14.95 9.61
N ASN A 153 16.07 14.24 9.63
CA ASN A 153 15.41 13.75 10.84
C ASN A 153 15.67 12.26 11.10
N HIS A 154 16.66 11.65 10.44
CA HIS A 154 16.95 10.24 10.62
C HIS A 154 17.48 10.00 12.05
N PRO A 155 16.91 9.04 12.83
CA PRO A 155 17.35 8.80 14.21
C PRO A 155 18.85 8.51 14.33
N ASN A 156 19.39 7.71 13.40
CA ASN A 156 20.80 7.34 13.33
C ASN A 156 21.46 8.06 12.16
N LYS A 157 21.66 9.37 12.27
CA LYS A 157 22.17 10.21 11.18
C LYS A 157 23.68 10.05 11.00
N THR A 158 24.13 9.66 9.81
CA THR A 158 25.57 9.46 9.50
C THR A 158 26.19 10.66 8.81
N LYS A 159 27.54 10.71 8.75
CA LYS A 159 28.27 11.70 7.94
C LYS A 159 27.89 11.60 6.46
N ASP A 160 27.66 10.40 5.95
CA ASP A 160 27.26 10.19 4.55
C ASP A 160 25.87 10.74 4.24
N MET A 161 24.93 10.64 5.19
CA MET A 161 23.63 11.29 5.08
C MET A 161 23.75 12.83 5.04
N ASN A 162 24.74 13.41 5.73
CA ASN A 162 25.01 14.86 5.60
C ASN A 162 25.42 15.22 4.17
N ASN A 163 26.23 14.37 3.52
CA ASN A 163 26.60 14.58 2.12
C ASN A 163 25.38 14.48 1.18
N ALA A 164 24.43 13.57 1.46
CA ALA A 164 23.16 13.51 0.75
C ALA A 164 22.31 14.78 0.93
N ILE A 165 22.25 15.32 2.15
CA ILE A 165 21.52 16.56 2.47
C ILE A 165 22.05 17.73 1.65
N ILE A 166 23.37 17.85 1.48
CA ILE A 166 23.99 18.92 0.69
C ILE A 166 23.52 18.86 -0.78
N VAL A 167 23.52 17.67 -1.37
CA VAL A 167 23.04 17.45 -2.76
C VAL A 167 21.59 17.92 -2.92
N PHE A 168 20.71 17.51 -2.01
CA PHE A 168 19.30 17.88 -2.08
C PHE A 168 19.04 19.36 -1.80
N LYS A 169 19.78 19.99 -0.87
CA LYS A 169 19.68 21.43 -0.61
C LYS A 169 20.06 22.24 -1.86
N LYS A 170 21.21 21.92 -2.46
CA LYS A 170 21.69 22.58 -3.68
C LYS A 170 20.68 22.45 -4.82
N TRP A 171 20.08 21.27 -4.99
CA TRP A 171 19.02 21.09 -5.99
C TRP A 171 17.79 21.97 -5.71
N MET A 172 17.34 22.05 -4.45
CA MET A 172 16.18 22.88 -4.06
C MET A 172 16.45 24.37 -4.21
N GLU A 173 17.66 24.84 -3.91
CA GLU A 173 18.08 26.23 -4.09
C GLU A 173 18.08 26.60 -5.58
N ASN A 174 18.71 25.78 -6.42
CA ASN A 174 18.71 25.98 -7.87
C ASN A 174 17.27 26.00 -8.45
N TYR A 175 16.41 25.09 -8.00
CA TYR A 175 15.00 25.08 -8.40
C TYR A 175 14.28 26.37 -7.99
N LYS A 176 14.49 26.88 -6.78
CA LYS A 176 13.87 28.13 -6.31
C LYS A 176 14.39 29.35 -7.05
N ALA A 177 15.68 29.38 -7.40
CA ALA A 177 16.28 30.45 -8.17
C ALA A 177 15.70 30.52 -9.59
N ASN A 178 15.56 29.37 -10.28
CA ASN A 178 15.02 29.29 -11.63
C ASN A 178 13.48 29.43 -11.71
N LYS A 179 12.80 29.55 -10.57
CA LYS A 179 11.35 29.79 -10.50
C LYS A 179 11.02 31.29 -10.46
N LYS A 180 11.99 32.13 -10.12
CA LYS A 180 11.88 33.58 -10.27
C LYS A 180 11.97 33.94 -11.74
#